data_AF-A0A942G879-F1
#
_entry.id   AF-A0A942G879-F1
#
_cell.length_a   1.000
_cell.length_b   1.000
_cell.length_c   1.000
_cell.angle_alpha   90.00
_cell.angle_beta   90.00
_cell.angle_gamma   90.00
#
_symmetry.space_group_name_H-M   'P 1'
#
loop_
_entity.id
_entity.type
_entity.pdbx_description
1 polymer ?
#
loop_
_entity_poly.entity_id
_entity_poly.type
_entity_poly.pdbx_seq_one_letter_code
_entity_poly.pdbx_strand_id
1 'polypeptide(L)'
;MNTHALLTDAFHRIPAMVRRHAEGADDHLLHTRPGPDANTLAWLLWHTIRQADAQVAALAGREQVWTADGFADRFDLPLGRDEHGYGHSPEQVAAVRVDDPHQLVDYQDAVSTMVDDYLATADADELDRVVDDSYDPPVTAGVRLVSVLGDAMQHLGQAGYVRGLLERSR
;
A
#
# COMPACT_ATOMS: atom_id res chain seq x y z
N MET A 1 -6.76 3.42 -25.69
CA MET A 1 -6.18 3.87 -24.41
C MET A 1 -4.66 3.87 -24.57
N ASN A 2 -3.95 4.92 -24.16
CA ASN A 2 -2.48 4.97 -24.20
C ASN A 2 -1.90 4.40 -22.87
N THR A 3 -0.58 4.21 -22.80
CA THR A 3 0.09 3.64 -21.61
C THR A 3 -0.23 4.40 -20.33
N HIS A 4 -0.16 5.74 -20.39
CA HIS A 4 -0.51 6.61 -19.27
C HIS A 4 -1.93 6.35 -18.76
N ALA A 5 -2.94 6.41 -19.64
CA ALA A 5 -4.34 6.19 -19.26
C ALA A 5 -4.59 4.76 -18.74
N LEU A 6 -3.86 3.76 -19.24
CA LEU A 6 -3.95 2.38 -18.73
C LEU A 6 -3.37 2.28 -17.31
N LEU A 7 -2.21 2.88 -17.05
CA LEU A 7 -1.59 2.90 -15.72
C LEU A 7 -2.46 3.66 -14.72
N THR A 8 -2.96 4.84 -15.09
CA THR A 8 -3.87 5.62 -14.24
C THR A 8 -5.13 4.81 -13.89
N ASP A 9 -5.81 4.20 -14.86
CA ASP A 9 -6.99 3.36 -14.58
C ASP A 9 -6.66 2.19 -13.64
N ALA A 10 -5.49 1.59 -13.80
CA ALA A 10 -5.06 0.47 -12.96
C ALA A 10 -4.80 0.89 -11.51
N PHE A 11 -4.09 2.00 -11.29
CA PHE A 11 -3.84 2.53 -9.94
C PHE A 11 -5.14 3.02 -9.27
N HIS A 12 -6.08 3.58 -10.02
CA HIS A 12 -7.40 3.99 -9.51
C HIS A 12 -8.27 2.84 -9.01
N ARG A 13 -7.90 1.58 -9.26
CA ARG A 13 -8.56 0.41 -8.64
C ARG A 13 -8.22 0.26 -7.16
N ILE A 14 -7.02 0.66 -6.73
CA ILE A 14 -6.49 0.45 -5.38
C ILE A 14 -7.34 1.14 -4.30
N PRO A 15 -7.66 2.45 -4.41
CA PRO A 15 -8.36 3.16 -3.33
C PRO A 15 -9.76 2.62 -3.07
N ALA A 16 -10.47 2.23 -4.13
CA ALA A 16 -11.80 1.62 -4.02
C ALA A 16 -11.75 0.27 -3.30
N MET A 17 -10.70 -0.53 -3.53
CA MET A 17 -10.52 -1.81 -2.84
C MET A 17 -10.13 -1.62 -1.38
N VAL A 18 -9.20 -0.72 -1.07
CA VAL A 18 -8.83 -0.36 0.32
C VAL A 18 -10.07 0.09 1.09
N ARG A 19 -10.84 1.03 0.54
CA ARG A 19 -12.07 1.54 1.16
C ARG A 19 -13.07 0.43 1.44
N ARG A 20 -13.32 -0.45 0.46
CA ARG A 20 -14.21 -1.61 0.63
C ARG A 20 -13.77 -2.53 1.77
N HIS A 21 -12.47 -2.76 1.92
CA HIS A 21 -11.94 -3.65 2.95
C HIS A 21 -11.84 -2.99 4.33
N ALA A 22 -11.73 -1.65 4.39
CA ALA A 22 -11.75 -0.88 5.64
C ALA A 22 -13.18 -0.61 6.15
N GLU A 23 -14.17 -0.45 5.25
CA GLU A 23 -15.52 -0.05 5.59
C GLU A 23 -16.19 -1.04 6.56
N GLY A 24 -16.62 -0.54 7.73
CA GLY A 24 -17.27 -1.35 8.76
C GLY A 24 -16.36 -2.39 9.42
N ALA A 25 -15.04 -2.33 9.20
CA ALA A 25 -14.09 -3.19 9.90
C ALA A 25 -13.93 -2.72 11.35
N ASP A 26 -14.37 -3.54 12.30
CA ASP A 26 -14.12 -3.31 13.73
C ASP A 26 -12.78 -3.91 14.17
N ASP A 27 -12.43 -3.74 15.46
CA ASP A 27 -11.20 -4.26 16.07
C ASP A 27 -10.97 -5.75 15.78
N HIS A 28 -12.03 -6.56 15.85
CA HIS A 28 -11.93 -7.99 15.58
C HIS A 28 -11.55 -8.26 14.12
N LEU A 29 -12.19 -7.59 13.14
CA LEU A 29 -11.83 -7.77 11.73
C LEU A 29 -10.43 -7.25 11.43
N LEU A 30 -10.07 -6.10 12.01
CA LEU A 30 -8.80 -5.45 11.73
C LEU A 30 -7.60 -6.24 12.24
N HIS A 31 -7.69 -6.84 13.43
CA HIS A 31 -6.49 -7.33 14.12
C HIS A 31 -6.48 -8.83 14.42
N THR A 32 -7.57 -9.56 14.15
CA THR A 32 -7.54 -11.03 14.26
C THR A 32 -6.69 -11.63 13.14
N ARG A 33 -5.75 -12.50 13.50
CA ARG A 33 -5.02 -13.30 12.52
C ARG A 33 -5.78 -14.60 12.21
N PRO A 34 -6.04 -14.93 10.94
CA PRO A 34 -6.74 -16.17 10.58
C PRO A 34 -5.85 -17.42 10.73
N GLY A 35 -4.55 -17.24 10.97
CA GLY A 35 -3.58 -18.29 11.26
C GLY A 35 -2.35 -17.69 11.96
N PRO A 36 -1.48 -18.52 12.57
CA PRO A 36 -0.36 -18.03 13.38
C PRO A 36 0.62 -17.15 12.59
N ASP A 37 0.88 -17.50 11.32
CA ASP A 37 1.80 -16.78 10.42
C ASP A 37 1.05 -15.90 9.40
N ALA A 38 -0.26 -15.74 9.56
CA ALA A 38 -1.07 -14.96 8.63
C ALA A 38 -1.07 -13.47 8.98
N ASN A 39 -1.08 -12.63 7.94
CA ASN A 39 -1.22 -11.19 8.10
C ASN A 39 -2.63 -10.82 8.61
N THR A 40 -2.71 -9.77 9.44
CA THR A 40 -3.98 -9.17 9.84
C THR A 40 -4.54 -8.30 8.71
N LEU A 41 -5.85 -8.02 8.75
CA LEU A 41 -6.48 -7.11 7.79
C LEU A 41 -5.87 -5.70 7.87
N ALA A 42 -5.65 -5.18 9.08
CA ALA A 42 -5.02 -3.88 9.30
C ALA A 42 -3.62 -3.82 8.69
N TRP A 43 -2.80 -4.85 8.92
CA TRP A 43 -1.46 -4.92 8.34
C TRP A 43 -1.50 -4.97 6.82
N LEU A 44 -2.40 -5.77 6.21
CA LEU A 44 -2.51 -5.89 4.76
C LEU A 44 -2.87 -4.55 4.09
N LEU A 45 -3.83 -3.82 4.67
CA LEU A 45 -4.22 -2.51 4.17
C LEU A 45 -3.10 -1.48 4.37
N TRP A 46 -2.53 -1.40 5.58
CA TRP A 46 -1.42 -0.49 5.88
C TRP A 46 -0.20 -0.76 4.98
N HIS A 47 0.22 -2.02 4.86
CA HIS A 47 1.35 -2.45 4.02
C HIS A 47 1.14 -2.04 2.56
N THR A 48 -0.04 -2.33 2.01
CA THR A 48 -0.40 -1.95 0.63
C THR A 48 -0.20 -0.44 0.39
N ILE A 49 -0.69 0.39 1.32
CA ILE A 49 -0.58 1.85 1.19
C ILE A 49 0.87 2.32 1.39
N ARG A 50 1.58 1.78 2.38
CA ARG A 50 3.00 2.10 2.67
C ARG A 50 3.94 1.73 1.52
N GLN A 51 3.75 0.59 0.88
CA GLN A 51 4.56 0.18 -0.27
C GLN A 51 4.33 1.11 -1.46
N ALA A 52 3.07 1.47 -1.76
CA ALA A 52 2.78 2.42 -2.82
C ALA A 52 3.39 3.80 -2.54
N ASP A 53 3.26 4.29 -1.31
CA ASP A 53 3.85 5.57 -0.88
C ASP A 53 5.38 5.56 -1.02
N ALA A 54 6.06 4.62 -0.36
CA ALA A 54 7.52 4.57 -0.34
C ALA A 54 8.12 4.47 -1.75
N GLN A 55 7.55 3.61 -2.59
CA GLN A 55 8.08 3.33 -3.92
C GLN A 55 7.81 4.48 -4.89
N VAL A 56 6.59 5.04 -4.91
CA VAL A 56 6.24 6.10 -5.86
C VAL A 56 6.81 7.45 -5.42
N ALA A 57 6.91 7.72 -4.11
CA ALA A 57 7.63 8.89 -3.61
C ALA A 57 9.11 8.86 -4.01
N ALA A 58 9.75 7.69 -3.94
CA ALA A 58 11.13 7.50 -4.41
C ALA A 58 11.26 7.73 -5.93
N LEU A 59 10.31 7.23 -6.74
CA LEU A 59 10.28 7.52 -8.18
C LEU A 59 10.17 9.01 -8.46
N ALA A 60 9.28 9.70 -7.74
CA ALA A 60 9.03 11.14 -7.86
C ALA A 60 10.11 12.02 -7.19
N GLY A 61 11.12 11.43 -6.54
CA GLY A 61 12.18 12.17 -5.85
C GLY A 61 11.69 13.06 -4.71
N ARG A 62 10.61 12.65 -4.02
CA ARG A 62 9.98 13.40 -2.93
C ARG A 62 9.97 12.63 -1.62
N GLU A 63 9.71 13.34 -0.54
CA GLU A 63 9.43 12.72 0.76
C GLU A 63 8.10 11.93 0.70
N GLN A 64 8.07 10.82 1.43
CA GLN A 64 6.90 9.95 1.57
C GLN A 64 5.74 10.70 2.23
N VAL A 65 4.51 10.49 1.75
CA VAL A 65 3.28 11.02 2.35
C VAL A 65 3.21 10.62 3.83
N TRP A 66 3.67 9.42 4.16
CA TRP A 66 3.75 8.90 5.51
C TRP A 66 4.41 9.86 6.51
N THR A 67 5.54 10.45 6.15
CA THR A 67 6.26 11.38 7.03
C THR A 67 5.90 12.84 6.75
N ALA A 68 5.78 13.23 5.49
CA ALA A 68 5.51 14.61 5.08
C ALA A 68 4.15 15.12 5.58
N ASP A 69 3.13 14.26 5.56
CA ASP A 69 1.75 14.61 5.93
C ASP A 69 1.40 14.16 7.36
N GLY A 70 2.39 13.70 8.13
CA GLY A 70 2.24 13.37 9.56
C GLY A 70 1.50 12.06 9.84
N PHE A 71 1.28 11.19 8.85
CA PHE A 71 0.63 9.90 9.07
C PHE A 71 1.42 8.99 10.01
N ALA A 72 2.75 9.05 9.99
CA ALA A 72 3.60 8.32 10.92
C ALA A 72 3.24 8.60 12.38
N ASP A 73 2.99 9.87 12.72
CA ASP A 73 2.64 10.28 14.09
C ASP A 73 1.16 10.00 14.40
N ARG A 74 0.27 10.06 13.40
CA ARG A 74 -1.16 9.70 13.57
C ARG A 74 -1.36 8.21 13.81
N PHE A 75 -0.59 7.36 13.13
CA PHE A 75 -0.64 5.92 13.30
C PHE A 75 0.11 5.44 14.54
N ASP A 76 1.17 6.14 14.97
CA ASP A 76 1.94 5.88 16.20
C ASP A 76 2.28 4.40 16.42
N LEU A 77 2.69 3.72 15.33
CA LEU A 77 3.00 2.29 15.39
C LEU A 77 4.33 2.07 16.14
N PRO A 78 4.43 1.04 16.99
CA PRO A 78 5.67 0.69 17.68
C PRO A 78 6.63 -0.08 16.75
N LEU A 79 6.88 0.50 15.59
CA LEU A 79 7.73 -0.01 14.51
C LEU A 79 8.72 1.10 14.11
N GLY A 80 9.77 0.78 13.37
CA GLY A 80 10.64 1.79 12.78
C GLY A 80 9.84 2.76 11.91
N ARG A 81 10.17 4.06 11.98
CA ARG A 81 9.39 5.12 11.34
C ARG A 81 9.25 4.94 9.83
N ASP A 82 10.29 4.40 9.17
CA ASP A 82 10.32 4.18 7.73
C ASP A 82 9.87 2.76 7.32
N GLU A 83 9.49 1.92 8.29
CA GLU A 83 9.04 0.56 8.00
C GLU A 83 7.76 0.58 7.16
N HIS A 84 7.67 -0.41 6.29
CA HIS A 84 6.55 -0.58 5.37
C HIS A 84 6.07 -2.03 5.32
N GLY A 85 6.51 -2.94 6.20
CA GLY A 85 6.02 -4.32 6.27
C GLY A 85 6.99 -5.40 5.78
N TYR A 86 7.94 -5.06 4.90
CA TYR A 86 8.79 -6.10 4.31
C TYR A 86 9.65 -6.79 5.39
N GLY A 87 9.57 -8.12 5.45
CA GLY A 87 10.30 -8.92 6.43
C GLY A 87 9.75 -8.87 7.86
N HIS A 88 8.55 -8.33 8.09
CA HIS A 88 7.95 -8.31 9.41
C HIS A 88 7.73 -9.72 9.98
N SER A 89 8.09 -9.89 11.24
CA SER A 89 7.73 -11.04 12.07
C SER A 89 6.23 -11.06 12.40
N PRO A 90 5.67 -12.20 12.85
CA PRO A 90 4.29 -12.27 13.30
C PRO A 90 3.96 -11.28 14.42
N GLU A 91 4.91 -10.96 15.30
CA GLU A 91 4.79 -9.94 16.34
C GLU A 91 4.69 -8.53 15.76
N GLN A 92 5.53 -8.20 14.77
CA GLN A 92 5.47 -6.91 14.07
C GLN A 92 4.19 -6.76 13.23
N VAL A 93 3.68 -7.86 12.67
CA VAL A 93 2.36 -7.87 12.02
C VAL A 93 1.26 -7.51 13.01
N ALA A 94 1.27 -8.13 14.20
CA ALA A 94 0.29 -7.88 15.25
C ALA A 94 0.43 -6.48 15.88
N ALA A 95 1.61 -5.86 15.77
CA ALA A 95 1.88 -4.50 16.21
C ALA A 95 1.20 -3.42 15.36
N VAL A 96 0.78 -3.74 14.12
CA VAL A 96 0.02 -2.81 13.28
C VAL A 96 -1.42 -2.71 13.80
N ARG A 97 -1.61 -1.82 14.77
CA ARG A 97 -2.90 -1.48 15.36
C ARG A 97 -3.40 -0.17 14.78
N VAL A 98 -4.69 -0.14 14.48
CA VAL A 98 -5.39 1.01 13.88
C VAL A 98 -6.73 1.08 14.59
N ASP A 99 -6.96 2.17 15.32
CA ASP A 99 -8.17 2.34 16.12
C ASP A 99 -9.38 2.72 15.26
N ASP A 100 -9.15 3.55 14.23
CA ASP A 100 -10.17 3.98 13.27
C ASP A 100 -9.79 3.54 11.85
N PRO A 101 -10.55 2.63 11.20
CA PRO A 101 -10.27 2.23 9.82
C PRO A 101 -10.33 3.40 8.82
N HIS A 102 -11.00 4.52 9.14
CA HIS A 102 -10.97 5.71 8.31
C HIS A 102 -9.56 6.29 8.15
N GLN A 103 -8.67 6.09 9.13
CA GLN A 103 -7.28 6.52 9.03
C GLN A 103 -6.53 5.84 7.88
N LEU A 104 -6.84 4.58 7.57
CA LEU A 104 -6.29 3.87 6.41
C LEU A 104 -6.82 4.45 5.09
N VAL A 105 -8.10 4.85 5.08
CA VAL A 105 -8.73 5.46 3.89
C VAL A 105 -8.15 6.84 3.63
N ASP A 106 -8.03 7.69 4.66
CA ASP A 106 -7.40 9.01 4.55
C ASP A 106 -5.97 8.91 4.01
N TYR A 107 -5.21 7.94 4.54
CA TYR A 107 -3.83 7.72 4.11
C TYR A 107 -3.76 7.24 2.66
N GLN A 108 -4.64 6.31 2.26
CA GLN A 108 -4.74 5.89 0.87
C GLN A 108 -5.14 7.03 -0.06
N ASP A 109 -6.10 7.88 0.30
CA ASP A 109 -6.53 9.01 -0.52
C ASP A 109 -5.38 10.03 -0.74
N ALA A 110 -4.57 10.29 0.30
CA ALA A 110 -3.38 11.13 0.19
C ALA A 110 -2.29 10.52 -0.71
N VAL A 111 -2.00 9.22 -0.55
CA VAL A 111 -1.06 8.50 -1.42
C VAL A 111 -1.57 8.45 -2.87
N SER A 112 -2.88 8.32 -3.08
CA SER A 112 -3.48 8.32 -4.42
C SER A 112 -3.26 9.66 -5.13
N THR A 113 -3.36 10.76 -4.40
CA THR A 113 -3.07 12.10 -4.94
C THR A 113 -1.61 12.20 -5.37
N MET A 114 -0.66 11.73 -4.54
CA MET A 114 0.76 11.71 -4.88
C MET A 114 1.06 10.84 -6.11
N VAL A 115 0.40 9.69 -6.21
CA VAL A 115 0.52 8.79 -7.37
C VAL A 115 -0.02 9.45 -8.62
N ASP A 116 -1.18 10.10 -8.55
CA ASP A 116 -1.78 10.82 -9.68
C ASP A 116 -0.89 11.96 -10.18
N ASP A 117 -0.31 12.74 -9.25
CA ASP A 117 0.63 13.82 -9.58
C ASP A 117 1.87 13.27 -10.31
N TYR A 118 2.43 12.14 -9.86
CA TYR A 118 3.55 11.50 -10.52
C TYR A 118 3.16 10.97 -11.91
N LEU A 119 2.07 10.21 -12.00
CA LEU A 119 1.61 9.64 -13.26
C LEU A 119 1.32 10.71 -14.31
N ALA A 120 0.74 11.86 -13.93
CA ALA A 120 0.46 12.98 -14.84
C ALA A 120 1.70 13.51 -15.57
N THR A 121 2.90 13.26 -15.04
CA THR A 121 4.19 13.67 -15.61
C THR A 121 4.98 12.53 -16.27
N ALA A 122 4.55 11.27 -16.07
CA ALA A 122 5.27 10.09 -16.53
C ALA A 122 5.05 9.82 -18.03
N ASP A 123 5.96 10.36 -18.85
CA ASP A 123 6.04 10.06 -20.28
C ASP A 123 6.84 8.79 -20.57
N ALA A 124 7.08 8.48 -21.86
CA ALA A 124 7.78 7.27 -22.26
C ALA A 124 9.24 7.24 -21.76
N ASP A 125 9.94 8.37 -21.80
CA ASP A 125 11.34 8.45 -21.36
C ASP A 125 11.43 8.27 -19.84
N GLU A 126 10.46 8.84 -19.10
CA GLU A 126 10.37 8.64 -17.66
C GLU A 126 10.09 7.17 -17.29
N LEU A 127 9.22 6.48 -18.03
CA LEU A 127 8.94 5.06 -17.79
C LEU A 127 10.14 4.15 -18.08
N ASP A 128 11.04 4.56 -18.98
CA ASP A 128 12.27 3.84 -19.32
C ASP A 128 13.47 4.23 -18.42
N ARG A 129 13.34 5.25 -17.58
CA ARG A 129 14.38 5.66 -16.63
C ARG A 129 14.74 4.50 -15.69
N VAL A 130 16.01 4.12 -15.68
CA VAL A 130 16.55 3.11 -14.76
C VAL A 130 16.56 3.66 -13.34
N VAL A 131 15.96 2.92 -12.41
CA VAL A 131 15.85 3.28 -10.98
C VAL A 131 16.58 2.30 -10.07
N ASP A 132 16.95 1.13 -10.58
CA ASP A 132 17.76 0.14 -9.86
C ASP A 132 18.56 -0.70 -10.87
N ASP A 133 19.88 -0.56 -10.84
CA ASP A 133 20.82 -1.27 -11.71
C ASP A 133 21.36 -2.57 -11.12
N SER A 134 20.89 -2.96 -9.92
CA SER A 134 21.30 -4.19 -9.25
C SER A 134 20.59 -5.46 -9.75
N TYR A 135 19.63 -5.32 -10.67
CA TYR A 135 18.87 -6.40 -11.30
C TYR A 135 19.25 -6.59 -12.77
N ASP A 136 19.01 -7.79 -13.32
CA ASP A 136 19.18 -8.12 -14.75
C ASP A 136 17.88 -8.72 -15.34
N PRO A 137 17.15 -7.99 -16.21
CA PRO A 137 17.42 -6.61 -16.65
C PRO A 137 17.24 -5.58 -15.51
N PRO A 138 17.86 -4.39 -15.61
CA PRO A 138 17.67 -3.30 -14.65
C PRO A 138 16.20 -2.92 -14.48
N VAL A 139 15.82 -2.49 -13.27
CA VAL A 139 14.45 -2.02 -12.99
C VAL A 139 14.31 -0.60 -13.49
N THR A 140 13.34 -0.37 -14.37
CA THR A 140 12.92 0.97 -14.79
C THR A 140 11.77 1.49 -13.93
N ALA A 141 11.47 2.79 -14.01
CA ALA A 141 10.33 3.37 -13.31
C ALA A 141 9.00 2.70 -13.73
N GLY A 142 8.82 2.37 -15.01
CA GLY A 142 7.66 1.62 -15.50
C GLY A 142 7.57 0.22 -14.90
N VAL A 143 8.69 -0.51 -14.82
CA VAL A 143 8.73 -1.83 -14.16
C VAL A 143 8.38 -1.69 -12.68
N ARG A 144 8.93 -0.68 -11.98
CA ARG A 144 8.63 -0.42 -10.57
C ARG A 144 7.14 -0.13 -10.35
N LEU A 145 6.49 0.67 -11.20
CA LEU A 145 5.04 0.91 -11.14
C LEU A 145 4.23 -0.37 -11.29
N VAL A 146 4.62 -1.25 -12.23
CA VAL A 146 3.99 -2.57 -12.39
C VAL A 146 4.19 -3.43 -11.14
N SER A 147 5.38 -3.40 -10.52
CA SER A 147 5.65 -4.10 -9.25
C SER A 147 4.77 -3.58 -8.12
N VAL A 148 4.62 -2.27 -7.96
CA VAL A 148 3.75 -1.64 -6.94
C VAL A 148 2.29 -2.06 -7.15
N LEU A 149 1.80 -2.01 -8.39
CA LEU A 149 0.45 -2.47 -8.71
C LEU A 149 0.26 -3.96 -8.41
N GLY A 150 1.24 -4.79 -8.79
CA GLY A 150 1.21 -6.23 -8.57
C GLY A 150 1.20 -6.59 -7.07
N ASP A 151 1.99 -5.89 -6.26
CA ASP A 151 2.01 -6.02 -4.80
C ASP A 151 0.64 -5.65 -4.21
N ALA A 152 0.12 -4.47 -4.55
CA ALA A 152 -1.15 -3.98 -4.04
C ALA A 152 -2.32 -4.93 -4.35
N MET A 153 -2.42 -5.41 -5.60
CA MET A 153 -3.52 -6.31 -5.99
C MET A 153 -3.44 -7.66 -5.28
N GLN A 154 -2.23 -8.19 -5.05
CA GLN A 154 -2.05 -9.44 -4.30
C GLN A 154 -2.48 -9.27 -2.84
N HIS A 155 -2.02 -8.22 -2.16
CA HIS A 155 -2.33 -7.98 -0.75
C HIS A 155 -3.78 -7.57 -0.52
N LEU A 156 -4.41 -6.84 -1.45
CA LEU A 156 -5.85 -6.55 -1.38
C LEU A 156 -6.70 -7.79 -1.65
N GLY A 157 -6.26 -8.69 -2.53
CA GLY A 157 -6.87 -10.01 -2.67
C GLY A 157 -6.83 -10.83 -1.38
N GLN A 158 -5.67 -10.82 -0.69
CA GLN A 158 -5.53 -11.43 0.63
C GLN A 158 -6.44 -10.75 1.66
N ALA A 159 -6.52 -9.42 1.68
CA ALA A 159 -7.38 -8.66 2.58
C ALA A 159 -8.85 -9.08 2.43
N GLY A 160 -9.33 -9.21 1.20
CA GLY A 160 -10.67 -9.73 0.92
C GLY A 160 -10.88 -11.17 1.42
N TYR A 161 -9.88 -12.04 1.26
CA TYR A 161 -9.95 -13.41 1.75
C TYR A 161 -9.98 -13.49 3.29
N VAL A 162 -9.08 -12.77 3.97
CA VAL A 162 -9.02 -12.69 5.43
C VAL A 162 -10.32 -12.13 6.00
N ARG A 163 -10.81 -11.01 5.45
CA ARG A 163 -12.08 -10.42 5.89
C ARG A 163 -13.23 -11.41 5.76
N GLY A 164 -13.36 -12.08 4.61
CA GLY A 164 -14.41 -13.07 4.40
C GLY A 164 -14.32 -14.28 5.34
N LEU A 165 -13.12 -14.71 5.74
CA LEU A 165 -12.93 -15.74 6.77
C LEU A 165 -13.45 -15.28 8.13
N LEU A 166 -13.05 -14.09 8.57
CA LEU A 166 -13.34 -13.56 9.90
C LEU A 166 -14.82 -13.15 10.06
N GLU A 167 -15.45 -12.64 9.01
CA GLU A 167 -16.89 -12.33 9.02
C GLU A 167 -17.75 -13.59 9.20
N ARG A 168 -17.30 -14.75 8.70
CA ARG A 168 -18.02 -16.03 8.86
C ARG A 168 -17.81 -16.70 10.21
N SER A 169 -16.74 -16.34 10.93
CA SER A 169 -16.43 -16.88 12.26
C SER A 169 -17.09 -16.11 13.40
N ARG A 170 -17.95 -15.15 13.08
CA ARG A 170 -18.77 -14.38 14.03
C ARG A 170 -20.04 -15.12 14.43
#